data_AF-A0A261BHL9-F1
#
_entry.id   AF-A0A261BHL9-F1
#
_cell.length_a   1.000
_cell.length_b   1.000
_cell.length_c   1.000
_cell.angle_alpha   90.00
_cell.angle_beta   90.00
_cell.angle_gamma   90.00
#
_symmetry.space_group_name_H-M   'P 1'
#
loop_
_entity.id
_entity.type
_entity.pdbx_description
1 polymer ?
#
loop_
_entity_poly.entity_id
_entity_poly.type
_entity_poly.pdbx_seq_one_letter_code
_entity_poly.pdbx_strand_id
1 'polypeptide(L)'
;MKLLFLLATLLAIHVLADKPKLSQDKVDADLLALGLKQTILDQINEFWHNYHKETNAAELVEKVLQKKGIVEAMRERQHNLNTEFFSKLPVDQEEIYSKYLMEHLAAF
;
A
#
# COMPACT_ATOMS: atom_id res chain seq x y z
N MET A 1 -17.36 -17.12 20.03
CA MET A 1 -16.58 -17.00 18.77
C MET A 1 -15.92 -15.62 18.65
N LYS A 2 -14.90 -15.31 19.45
CA LYS A 2 -14.17 -14.02 19.38
C LYS A 2 -12.66 -14.13 19.60
N LEU A 3 -12.18 -15.17 20.31
CA LEU A 3 -10.75 -15.35 20.60
C LEU A 3 -9.96 -15.96 19.42
N LEU A 4 -10.57 -16.87 18.66
CA LEU A 4 -9.93 -17.54 17.52
C LEU A 4 -9.71 -16.59 16.32
N PHE A 5 -10.60 -15.61 16.14
CA PHE A 5 -10.48 -14.62 15.05
C PHE A 5 -9.35 -13.62 15.31
N LEU A 6 -9.13 -13.25 16.58
CA LEU A 6 -8.02 -12.40 17.01
C LEU A 6 -6.66 -13.10 16.83
N LEU A 7 -6.61 -14.41 17.11
CA LEU A 7 -5.41 -15.21 16.89
C LEU A 7 -5.10 -15.40 15.40
N ALA A 8 -6.11 -15.58 14.54
CA ALA A 8 -5.91 -15.68 13.09
C ALA A 8 -5.39 -14.36 12.48
N THR A 9 -5.85 -13.21 12.96
CA THR A 9 -5.34 -11.90 12.52
C THR A 9 -3.93 -11.63 13.06
N LEU A 10 -3.61 -12.04 14.29
CA LEU A 10 -2.25 -11.94 14.85
C LEU A 10 -1.25 -12.90 14.17
N LEU A 11 -1.69 -14.11 13.78
CA LEU A 11 -0.88 -15.06 13.01
C LEU A 11 -0.66 -14.59 11.58
N ALA A 12 -1.67 -14.00 10.93
CA ALA A 12 -1.47 -13.38 9.62
C ALA A 12 -0.40 -12.28 9.69
N ILE A 13 -0.41 -11.43 10.72
CA ILE A 13 0.61 -10.38 10.91
C ILE A 13 2.01 -10.96 11.18
N HIS A 14 2.14 -12.08 11.91
CA HIS A 14 3.44 -12.73 12.13
C HIS A 14 3.96 -13.47 10.90
N VAL A 15 3.09 -14.10 10.11
CA VAL A 15 3.47 -14.76 8.83
C VAL A 15 3.85 -13.71 7.77
N LEU A 16 3.29 -12.50 7.84
CA LEU A 16 3.65 -11.37 6.98
C LEU A 16 5.02 -10.75 7.32
N ALA A 17 5.58 -11.02 8.51
CA ALA A 17 6.89 -10.49 8.91
C ALA A 17 8.08 -11.28 8.34
N ASP A 18 7.88 -12.56 7.99
CA ASP A 18 8.94 -13.48 7.53
C ASP A 18 8.97 -13.69 6.01
N LYS A 19 8.06 -13.08 5.24
CA LYS A 19 8.10 -13.15 3.78
C LYS A 19 9.11 -12.11 3.24
N PRO A 20 9.97 -12.47 2.27
CA PRO A 20 10.86 -11.51 1.67
C PRO A 20 10.02 -10.37 1.07
N LYS A 21 10.22 -9.15 1.56
CA LYS A 21 9.68 -7.96 0.91
C LYS A 21 10.07 -8.02 -0.56
N LEU A 22 9.08 -7.94 -1.45
CA LEU A 22 9.36 -7.81 -2.87
C LEU A 22 10.30 -6.63 -3.05
N SER A 23 11.46 -6.83 -3.69
CA SER A 23 12.35 -5.73 -4.00
C SER A 23 11.64 -4.81 -5.00
N GLN A 24 11.65 -3.51 -4.73
CA GLN A 24 11.00 -2.51 -5.59
C GLN A 24 11.47 -2.65 -7.05
N ASP A 25 12.77 -2.85 -7.27
CA ASP A 25 13.34 -3.08 -8.61
C ASP A 25 12.73 -4.27 -9.36
N LYS A 26 12.33 -5.33 -8.62
CA LYS A 26 11.69 -6.50 -9.23
C LYS A 26 10.23 -6.21 -9.55
N VAL A 27 9.52 -5.54 -8.64
CA VAL A 27 8.12 -5.12 -8.85
C VAL A 27 8.01 -4.20 -10.06
N ASP A 28 8.89 -3.21 -10.15
CA ASP A 28 8.97 -2.28 -11.25
C ASP A 28 9.24 -3.01 -12.57
N ALA A 29 10.23 -3.93 -12.60
CA ALA A 29 10.54 -4.71 -13.78
C ALA A 29 9.37 -5.61 -14.24
N ASP A 30 8.69 -6.28 -13.31
CA ASP A 30 7.57 -7.15 -13.62
C ASP A 30 6.36 -6.34 -14.15
N LEU A 31 6.06 -5.20 -13.54
CA LEU A 31 4.98 -4.31 -13.99
C LEU A 31 5.24 -3.77 -15.40
N LEU A 32 6.48 -3.36 -15.69
CA LEU A 32 6.89 -2.94 -17.04
C LEU A 32 6.76 -4.10 -18.03
N ALA A 33 7.15 -5.31 -17.65
CA ALA A 33 7.02 -6.50 -18.49
C ALA A 33 5.55 -6.88 -18.79
N LEU A 34 4.63 -6.58 -17.86
CA LEU A 34 3.19 -6.73 -18.04
C LEU A 34 2.55 -5.63 -18.89
N GLY A 35 3.32 -4.63 -19.33
CA GLY A 35 2.86 -3.55 -20.19
C GLY A 35 2.39 -2.30 -19.45
N LEU A 36 2.68 -2.18 -18.15
CA LEU A 36 2.51 -0.91 -17.45
C LEU A 36 3.49 0.11 -18.05
N LYS A 37 2.99 1.29 -18.40
CA LYS A 37 3.82 2.36 -18.96
C LYS A 37 4.73 2.92 -17.87
N GLN A 38 6.00 3.18 -18.21
CA GLN A 38 6.96 3.82 -17.30
C GLN A 38 6.41 5.09 -16.67
N THR A 39 5.74 5.95 -17.45
CA THR A 39 5.16 7.19 -16.94
C THR A 39 4.07 6.96 -15.88
N ILE A 40 3.34 5.86 -15.95
CA ILE A 40 2.32 5.49 -14.95
C ILE A 40 2.99 4.87 -13.73
N LEU A 41 3.99 4.02 -13.93
CA LEU A 41 4.81 3.46 -12.85
C LEU A 41 5.47 4.57 -12.02
N ASP A 42 6.05 5.57 -12.67
CA ASP A 42 6.66 6.71 -12.01
C ASP A 42 5.64 7.49 -11.14
N GLN A 43 4.43 7.71 -11.67
CA GLN A 43 3.34 8.36 -10.93
C GLN A 43 2.90 7.54 -9.72
N ILE A 44 2.79 6.21 -9.86
CA ILE A 44 2.44 5.29 -8.77
C ILE A 44 3.54 5.30 -7.70
N ASN A 45 4.81 5.25 -8.11
CA ASN A 45 5.94 5.26 -7.20
C ASN A 45 6.06 6.59 -6.43
N GLU A 46 5.85 7.72 -7.10
CA GLU A 46 5.79 9.03 -6.45
C GLU A 46 4.63 9.12 -5.46
N PHE A 47 3.45 8.61 -5.85
CA PHE A 47 2.27 8.56 -5.00
C PHE A 47 2.55 7.77 -3.70
N TRP A 48 3.09 6.56 -3.80
CA TRP A 48 3.40 5.74 -2.63
C TRP A 48 4.54 6.32 -1.78
N HIS A 49 5.55 6.92 -2.40
CA HIS A 49 6.60 7.63 -1.67
C HIS A 49 6.01 8.72 -0.76
N ASN A 50 5.12 9.55 -1.32
CA ASN A 50 4.45 10.61 -0.58
C ASN A 50 3.50 10.06 0.49
N TYR A 51 2.71 9.02 0.16
CA TYR A 51 1.85 8.32 1.11
C TYR A 51 2.62 7.87 2.36
N HIS A 52 3.76 7.18 2.17
CA HIS A 52 4.56 6.66 3.28
C HIS A 52 5.21 7.78 4.07
N LYS A 53 5.71 8.82 3.39
CA LYS A 53 6.30 9.99 4.03
C LYS A 53 5.29 10.69 4.95
N GLU A 54 4.07 10.94 4.47
CA GLU A 54 3.03 11.61 5.26
C GLU A 54 2.53 10.72 6.42
N THR A 55 2.40 9.41 6.20
CA THR A 55 2.00 8.44 7.24
C THR A 55 3.04 8.38 8.36
N ASN A 56 4.33 8.26 8.01
CA ASN A 56 5.42 8.25 8.99
C ASN A 56 5.49 9.57 9.78
N ALA A 57 5.21 10.69 9.13
CA ALA A 57 5.12 11.99 9.80
C ALA A 57 3.95 12.03 10.79
N ALA A 58 2.77 11.55 10.40
CA ALA A 58 1.60 11.46 11.28
C ALA A 58 1.86 10.57 12.51
N GLU A 59 2.48 9.41 12.31
CA GLU A 59 2.90 8.51 13.40
C GLU A 59 3.89 9.17 14.35
N LEU A 60 4.89 9.89 13.81
CA LEU A 60 5.86 10.63 14.61
C LEU A 60 5.18 11.74 15.42
N VAL A 61 4.29 12.52 14.80
CA VAL A 61 3.56 13.61 15.47
C VAL A 61 2.64 13.06 16.57
N GLU A 62 1.91 11.97 16.31
CA GLU A 62 1.07 11.29 17.31
C GLU A 62 1.92 10.83 18.51
N LYS A 63 3.08 10.23 18.24
CA LYS A 63 4.02 9.79 19.28
C LYS A 63 4.59 10.94 20.10
N VAL A 64 5.02 12.03 19.45
CA VAL A 64 5.64 13.20 20.12
C VAL A 64 4.61 13.97 20.94
N LEU A 65 3.40 14.18 20.41
CA LEU A 65 2.34 14.93 21.07
C LEU A 65 1.54 14.08 22.07
N GLN A 66 1.77 12.77 22.12
CA GLN A 66 0.98 11.80 22.88
C GLN A 66 -0.54 11.94 22.62
N LYS A 67 -0.91 12.43 21.43
CA LYS A 67 -2.28 12.72 21.04
C LYS A 67 -2.76 11.67 20.06
N LYS A 68 -3.72 10.86 20.50
CA LYS A 68 -4.32 9.82 19.66
C LYS A 68 -5.18 10.41 18.53
N GLY A 69 -5.26 9.70 17.42
CA GLY A 69 -6.21 9.94 16.34
C GLY A 69 -5.69 10.79 15.18
N ILE A 70 -4.41 11.19 15.20
CA ILE A 70 -3.76 11.88 14.08
C ILE A 70 -3.53 10.88 12.94
N VAL A 71 -3.06 9.68 13.29
CA VAL A 71 -2.87 8.57 12.33
C VAL A 71 -4.21 8.14 11.73
N GLU A 72 -5.28 8.09 12.53
CA GLU A 72 -6.61 7.69 12.03
C GLU A 72 -7.19 8.72 11.05
N ALA A 73 -7.16 10.01 11.40
CA ALA A 73 -7.56 11.08 10.50
C ALA A 73 -6.71 11.10 9.21
N MET A 74 -5.42 10.75 9.34
CA MET A 74 -4.54 10.61 8.18
C MET A 74 -4.94 9.43 7.29
N ARG A 75 -5.30 8.28 7.87
CA ARG A 75 -5.77 7.11 7.11
C ARG A 75 -7.04 7.41 6.32
N GLU A 76 -8.00 8.11 6.91
CA GLU A 76 -9.22 8.52 6.21
C GLU A 76 -8.90 9.44 5.02
N ARG A 77 -8.04 10.45 5.23
CA ARG A 77 -7.57 11.32 4.15
C ARG A 77 -6.86 10.53 3.05
N GLN A 78 -5.97 9.61 3.43
CA GLN A 78 -5.23 8.80 2.48
C GLN A 78 -6.12 7.83 1.71
N HIS A 79 -7.18 7.30 2.31
CA HIS A 79 -8.17 6.49 1.60
C HIS A 79 -8.78 7.26 0.43
N ASN A 80 -9.21 8.50 0.68
CA ASN A 80 -9.77 9.37 -0.36
C ASN A 80 -8.75 9.70 -1.46
N LEU A 81 -7.50 10.00 -1.08
CA LEU A 81 -6.42 10.28 -2.03
C LEU A 81 -6.07 9.06 -2.89
N ASN A 82 -6.05 7.86 -2.29
CA ASN A 82 -5.86 6.61 -3.03
C ASN A 82 -6.96 6.44 -4.07
N THR A 83 -8.23 6.53 -3.66
CA THR A 83 -9.37 6.38 -4.58
C THR A 83 -9.34 7.42 -5.71
N GLU A 84 -9.06 8.68 -5.39
CA GLU A 84 -8.95 9.76 -6.38
C GLU A 84 -7.79 9.53 -7.36
N PHE A 85 -6.62 9.09 -6.87
CA PHE A 85 -5.47 8.84 -7.71
C PHE A 85 -5.72 7.68 -8.70
N PHE A 86 -6.14 6.52 -8.18
CA PHE A 86 -6.30 5.32 -9.02
C PHE A 86 -7.47 5.46 -10.01
N SER A 87 -8.55 6.17 -9.65
CA SER A 87 -9.67 6.44 -10.57
C SER A 87 -9.33 7.34 -11.76
N LYS A 88 -8.18 8.02 -11.73
CA LYS A 88 -7.69 8.86 -12.85
C LYS A 88 -6.72 8.13 -13.76
N LEU A 89 -6.30 6.91 -13.42
CA LEU A 89 -5.44 6.12 -14.28
C LEU A 89 -6.21 5.66 -15.53
N PRO A 90 -5.54 5.50 -16.67
CA PRO A 90 -6.13 4.81 -17.81
C PRO A 90 -6.56 3.39 -17.40
N VAL A 91 -7.76 2.98 -17.80
CA VAL A 91 -8.39 1.71 -17.37
C VAL A 91 -7.49 0.50 -17.63
N ASP A 92 -6.82 0.46 -18.79
CA ASP A 92 -5.89 -0.61 -19.16
C ASP A 92 -4.68 -0.69 -18.23
N GLN A 93 -4.20 0.47 -17.74
CA GLN A 93 -3.05 0.56 -16.85
C GLN A 93 -3.44 0.24 -15.40
N GLU A 94 -4.63 0.69 -14.98
CA GLU A 94 -5.22 0.34 -13.68
C GLU A 94 -5.42 -1.18 -13.56
N GLU A 95 -5.91 -1.83 -14.61
CA GLU A 95 -6.14 -3.29 -14.63
C GLU A 95 -4.82 -4.06 -14.50
N ILE A 96 -3.77 -3.68 -15.24
CA ILE A 96 -2.44 -4.30 -15.14
C ILE A 96 -1.91 -4.21 -13.70
N TYR A 97 -1.93 -3.01 -13.12
CA TYR A 97 -1.43 -2.78 -11.78
C TYR A 97 -2.26 -3.51 -10.71
N SER A 98 -3.60 -3.47 -10.82
CA SER A 98 -4.50 -4.12 -9.88
C SER A 98 -4.39 -5.64 -9.93
N LYS A 99 -4.24 -6.22 -11.13
CA LYS A 99 -4.03 -7.66 -11.29
C LYS A 99 -2.70 -8.10 -10.70
N TYR A 100 -1.63 -7.36 -10.97
CA TYR A 100 -0.31 -7.63 -10.38
C TYR A 100 -0.38 -7.58 -8.85
N LEU A 101 -1.01 -6.55 -8.28
CA LEU A 101 -1.21 -6.46 -6.84
C LEU A 101 -2.04 -7.61 -6.30
N MET A 102 -3.14 -8.01 -6.92
CA MET A 102 -3.97 -9.13 -6.45
C MET A 102 -3.20 -10.45 -6.47
N GLU A 103 -2.42 -10.72 -7.52
CA GLU A 103 -1.59 -11.94 -7.61
C GLU A 103 -0.52 -11.99 -6.51
N HIS A 104 0.09 -10.84 -6.20
CA HIS A 104 1.09 -10.76 -5.15
C HIS A 104 0.47 -10.75 -3.75
N LEU A 105 -0.66 -10.04 -3.54
CA LEU A 105 -1.43 -10.04 -2.28
C LEU A 105 -2.05 -11.41 -1.96
N ALA A 106 -2.44 -12.20 -2.97
CA ALA A 106 -2.90 -13.58 -2.79
C ALA A 106 -1.75 -14.56 -2.51
N ALA A 107 -0.52 -14.20 -2.91
CA ALA A 107 0.70 -14.92 -2.53
C ALA A 107 1.22 -14.51 -1.12
N PHE A 108 0.65 -13.45 -0.53
CA PHE A 108 0.86 -13.02 0.86
C PHE A 108 -0.13 -13.70 1.82
#